data_AF-A0A533YQI1-F1
#
_entry.id   AF-A0A533YQI1-F1
#
_cell.length_a   1.000
_cell.length_b   1.000
_cell.length_c   1.000
_cell.angle_alpha   90.00
_cell.angle_beta   90.00
_cell.angle_gamma   90.00
#
_symmetry.space_group_name_H-M   'P 1'
#
loop_
_entity.id
_entity.type
_entity.pdbx_description
1 polymer ?
#
loop_
_entity_poly.entity_id
_entity_poly.type
_entity_poly.pdbx_seq_one_letter_code
_entity_poly.pdbx_strand_id
1 'polypeptide(L)'
;FNHPAELTLEVKAACGRLADAGVPLGAQTVLLKGVNDDPSIMMRLVHQLLLARVKPYYLYQADLTRGTNHLRTTVETGLEIIKALQGHTSGMGVPHFVIDAPGGGGKIPLLPSDYLVSLTPEEAILTNYEGKTYIYPQPPQPGGNGKRRELPMVAAPSTARAPSTGCRMADSMLG
;
A
#
# COMPACT_ATOMS: atom_id res chain seq x y z
N PHE A 1 -14.95 -10.53 -7.17
CA PHE A 1 -14.58 -10.05 -8.50
C PHE A 1 -13.12 -10.37 -8.70
N ASN A 2 -12.74 -11.13 -9.72
CA ASN A 2 -11.34 -11.51 -9.95
C ASN A 2 -10.70 -10.73 -11.08
N HIS A 3 -11.46 -10.30 -12.08
CA HIS A 3 -10.93 -9.57 -13.23
C HIS A 3 -11.78 -8.32 -13.56
N PRO A 4 -11.19 -7.20 -14.05
CA PRO A 4 -11.94 -6.01 -14.44
C PRO A 4 -13.07 -6.27 -15.45
N ALA A 5 -12.93 -7.29 -16.29
CA ALA A 5 -13.95 -7.67 -17.28
C ALA A 5 -15.27 -8.13 -16.64
N GLU A 6 -15.25 -8.58 -15.37
CA GLU A 6 -16.46 -8.97 -14.64
C GLU A 6 -17.31 -7.74 -14.25
N LEU A 7 -16.74 -6.54 -14.25
CA LEU A 7 -17.42 -5.28 -13.89
C LEU A 7 -18.13 -4.68 -15.10
N THR A 8 -19.07 -5.44 -15.65
CA THR A 8 -19.94 -5.03 -16.76
C THR A 8 -20.88 -3.90 -16.35
N LEU A 9 -21.61 -3.33 -17.31
CA LEU A 9 -22.59 -2.28 -17.05
C LEU A 9 -23.71 -2.77 -16.12
N GLU A 10 -24.17 -3.99 -16.32
CA GLU A 10 -25.22 -4.63 -15.51
C GLU A 10 -24.75 -4.84 -14.07
N VAL A 11 -23.51 -5.31 -13.88
CA VAL A 11 -22.91 -5.49 -12.56
C VAL A 11 -22.75 -4.15 -11.84
N LYS A 12 -22.23 -3.12 -12.52
CA LYS A 12 -22.10 -1.77 -11.95
C LYS A 12 -23.45 -1.19 -11.54
N ALA A 13 -24.49 -1.37 -12.37
CA ALA A 13 -25.84 -0.93 -12.06
C ALA A 13 -26.42 -1.68 -10.85
N ALA A 14 -26.16 -2.99 -10.74
CA ALA A 14 -26.60 -3.79 -9.58
C ALA A 14 -25.90 -3.36 -8.28
N CYS A 15 -24.58 -3.18 -8.30
CA CYS A 15 -23.83 -2.63 -7.17
C CYS A 15 -24.33 -1.23 -6.81
N GLY A 16 -24.63 -0.40 -7.80
CA GLY A 16 -25.19 0.93 -7.59
C GLY A 16 -26.49 0.89 -6.78
N ARG A 17 -27.46 0.07 -7.19
CA ARG A 17 -28.74 -0.07 -6.46
C ARG A 17 -28.56 -0.54 -5.01
N LEU A 18 -27.64 -1.47 -4.77
CA LEU A 18 -27.34 -1.94 -3.41
C LEU A 18 -26.72 -0.82 -2.56
N ALA A 19 -25.76 -0.09 -3.12
CA ALA A 19 -25.12 1.03 -2.44
C ALA A 19 -26.10 2.18 -2.19
N ASP A 20 -27.01 2.47 -3.12
CA ASP A 20 -28.08 3.48 -2.94
C ASP A 20 -29.07 3.10 -1.84
N ALA A 21 -29.29 1.79 -1.64
CA ALA A 21 -30.07 1.28 -0.52
C ALA A 21 -29.30 1.30 0.83
N GLY A 22 -28.08 1.83 0.86
CA GLY A 22 -27.25 1.92 2.06
C GLY A 22 -26.51 0.63 2.43
N VAL A 23 -26.47 -0.37 1.54
CA VAL A 23 -25.77 -1.64 1.79
C VAL A 23 -24.27 -1.47 1.51
N PRO A 24 -23.38 -1.69 2.50
CA PRO A 24 -21.95 -1.64 2.26
C PRO A 24 -21.50 -2.84 1.42
N LEU A 25 -20.75 -2.57 0.35
CA LEU A 25 -20.27 -3.60 -0.56
C LEU A 25 -18.76 -3.80 -0.42
N GLY A 26 -18.35 -5.07 -0.31
CA GLY A 26 -16.94 -5.47 -0.25
C GLY A 26 -16.63 -6.55 -1.29
N ALA A 27 -15.48 -6.43 -1.95
CA ALA A 27 -14.97 -7.44 -2.87
C ALA A 27 -13.92 -8.33 -2.19
N GLN A 28 -14.16 -9.63 -2.24
CA GLN A 28 -13.17 -10.65 -1.91
C GLN A 28 -12.64 -11.20 -3.22
N THR A 29 -11.36 -10.97 -3.47
CA THR A 29 -10.65 -11.36 -4.70
C THR A 29 -9.73 -12.51 -4.38
N VAL A 30 -9.65 -13.52 -5.24
CA VAL A 30 -8.65 -14.58 -5.13
C VAL A 30 -7.56 -14.30 -6.16
N LEU A 31 -6.30 -14.39 -5.73
CA LEU A 31 -5.14 -14.26 -6.59
C LEU A 31 -4.97 -15.55 -7.40
N LEU A 32 -5.15 -15.43 -8.71
CA LEU A 32 -5.22 -16.54 -9.65
C LEU A 32 -4.24 -16.32 -10.80
N LYS A 33 -3.40 -17.34 -11.02
CA LYS A 33 -2.40 -17.37 -12.08
C LYS A 33 -3.04 -17.25 -13.47
N GLY A 34 -2.52 -16.34 -14.30
CA GLY A 34 -3.01 -16.06 -15.64
C GLY A 34 -4.34 -15.29 -15.70
N VAL A 35 -4.86 -14.83 -14.56
CA VAL A 35 -6.12 -14.07 -14.49
C VAL A 35 -5.87 -12.68 -13.93
N ASN A 36 -5.30 -12.58 -12.73
CA ASN A 36 -5.12 -11.32 -12.03
C ASN A 36 -3.79 -11.25 -11.26
N ASP A 37 -2.84 -12.10 -11.63
CA ASP A 37 -1.46 -12.16 -11.13
C ASP A 37 -0.54 -11.09 -11.74
N ASP A 38 -1.12 -9.95 -12.13
CA ASP A 38 -0.40 -8.81 -12.71
C ASP A 38 -0.82 -7.50 -12.00
N PRO A 39 0.14 -6.69 -11.52
CA PRO A 39 -0.15 -5.44 -10.84
C PRO A 39 -1.01 -4.45 -11.63
N SER A 40 -0.84 -4.37 -12.96
CA SER A 40 -1.63 -3.46 -13.80
C SER A 40 -3.08 -3.92 -13.96
N ILE A 41 -3.32 -5.23 -14.01
CA ILE A 41 -4.67 -5.81 -13.98
C ILE A 41 -5.34 -5.49 -12.65
N MET A 42 -4.63 -5.71 -11.54
CA MET A 42 -5.15 -5.46 -10.20
C MET A 42 -5.43 -3.98 -9.95
N MET A 43 -4.56 -3.07 -10.42
CA MET A 43 -4.79 -1.62 -10.35
C MET A 43 -6.10 -1.23 -11.06
N ARG A 44 -6.31 -1.72 -12.28
CA ARG A 44 -7.57 -1.48 -13.01
C ARG A 44 -8.77 -2.06 -12.29
N LEU A 45 -8.64 -3.25 -11.71
CA LEU A 45 -9.72 -3.90 -10.96
C LEU A 45 -10.13 -3.06 -9.76
N VAL A 46 -9.18 -2.67 -8.90
CA VAL A 46 -9.50 -1.92 -7.68
C VAL A 46 -10.10 -0.55 -8.01
N HIS A 47 -9.63 0.13 -9.05
CA HIS A 47 -10.24 1.39 -9.50
C HIS A 47 -11.67 1.20 -9.98
N GLN A 48 -11.95 0.16 -10.79
CA GLN A 48 -13.32 -0.11 -11.23
C GLN A 48 -14.26 -0.52 -10.09
N LEU A 49 -13.75 -1.28 -9.11
CA LEU A 49 -14.51 -1.62 -7.90
C LEU A 49 -14.91 -0.37 -7.12
N LEU A 50 -13.96 0.54 -6.89
CA LEU A 50 -14.23 1.79 -6.18
C LEU A 50 -15.25 2.67 -6.93
N LEU A 51 -15.14 2.79 -8.26
CA LEU A 51 -16.14 3.48 -9.08
C LEU A 51 -17.53 2.84 -8.98
N ALA A 52 -17.58 1.52 -8.81
CA ALA A 52 -18.83 0.77 -8.57
C ALA A 52 -19.30 0.83 -7.10
N ARG A 53 -18.65 1.61 -6.23
CA ARG A 53 -18.91 1.69 -4.78
C ARG A 53 -18.75 0.35 -4.06
N VAL A 54 -17.85 -0.49 -4.56
CA VAL A 54 -17.44 -1.75 -3.94
C VAL A 54 -16.03 -1.59 -3.38
N LYS A 55 -15.86 -1.78 -2.07
CA LYS A 55 -14.53 -1.69 -1.43
C LYS A 55 -13.73 -2.96 -1.71
N PRO A 56 -12.53 -2.90 -2.33
CA PRO A 56 -11.60 -4.03 -2.34
C PRO A 56 -11.24 -4.39 -0.89
N TYR A 57 -11.66 -5.57 -0.42
CA TYR A 57 -11.53 -5.93 0.99
C TYR A 57 -10.38 -6.91 1.22
N TYR A 58 -10.43 -8.05 0.55
CA TYR A 58 -9.38 -9.06 0.62
C TYR A 58 -8.84 -9.40 -0.76
N LEU A 59 -7.53 -9.65 -0.82
CA LEU A 59 -6.86 -10.42 -1.85
C LEU A 59 -6.39 -11.72 -1.19
N TYR A 60 -7.01 -12.84 -1.53
CA TYR A 60 -6.67 -14.15 -1.00
C TYR A 60 -5.58 -14.79 -1.83
N GLN A 61 -4.57 -15.34 -1.17
CA GLN A 61 -3.76 -16.39 -1.79
C GLN A 61 -4.67 -17.59 -2.09
N ALA A 62 -4.56 -18.16 -3.29
CA ALA A 62 -5.34 -19.33 -3.65
C ALA A 62 -5.08 -20.52 -2.70
N ASP A 63 -6.17 -21.10 -2.18
CA ASP A 63 -6.16 -22.19 -1.21
C ASP A 63 -5.55 -23.49 -1.76
N LEU A 64 -5.14 -24.36 -0.82
CA LEU A 64 -4.62 -25.69 -1.08
C LEU A 64 -5.75 -26.69 -1.40
N THR A 65 -6.55 -26.41 -2.43
CA THR A 65 -7.62 -27.30 -2.87
C THR A 65 -7.11 -28.32 -3.90
N ARG A 66 -7.62 -29.54 -3.84
CA ARG A 66 -7.26 -30.60 -4.80
C ARG A 66 -7.64 -30.15 -6.22
N GLY A 67 -6.68 -30.22 -7.14
CA GLY A 67 -6.88 -29.92 -8.56
C GLY A 67 -6.68 -28.44 -8.96
N THR A 68 -6.56 -27.50 -8.00
CA THR A 68 -6.44 -26.06 -8.30
C THR A 68 -5.01 -25.53 -8.29
N ASN A 69 -4.00 -26.41 -8.09
CA ASN A 69 -2.60 -25.98 -7.98
C ASN A 69 -2.08 -25.18 -9.20
N HIS A 70 -2.61 -25.43 -10.39
CA HIS A 70 -2.23 -24.69 -11.61
C HIS A 70 -2.69 -23.22 -11.61
N LEU A 71 -3.67 -22.88 -10.78
CA LEU A 71 -4.16 -21.50 -10.58
C LEU A 71 -3.40 -20.76 -9.47
N ARG A 72 -2.52 -21.43 -8.72
CA ARG A 72 -1.80 -20.81 -7.61
C ARG A 72 -0.65 -19.95 -8.12
N THR A 73 -0.49 -18.80 -7.48
CA THR A 73 0.69 -17.94 -7.59
C THR A 73 1.65 -18.22 -6.43
N THR A 74 2.85 -17.63 -6.48
CA THR A 74 3.68 -17.54 -5.29
C THR A 74 3.17 -16.42 -4.37
N VAL A 75 3.64 -16.39 -3.12
CA VAL A 75 3.26 -15.35 -2.15
C VAL A 75 3.89 -14.00 -2.54
N GLU A 76 5.09 -14.04 -3.13
CA GLU A 76 5.81 -12.88 -3.66
C GLU A 76 4.97 -12.13 -4.68
N THR A 77 4.26 -12.83 -5.59
CA THR A 77 3.34 -12.19 -6.53
C THR A 77 2.28 -11.33 -5.84
N GLY A 78 1.70 -11.83 -4.73
CA GLY A 78 0.73 -11.09 -3.95
C GLY A 78 1.35 -9.86 -3.27
N LEU A 79 2.55 -10.01 -2.71
CA LEU A 79 3.30 -8.90 -2.10
C LEU A 79 3.68 -7.83 -3.13
N GLU A 80 4.12 -8.21 -4.33
CA GLU A 80 4.43 -7.31 -5.44
C GLU A 80 3.19 -6.51 -5.87
N ILE A 81 2.04 -7.17 -5.98
CA ILE A 81 0.76 -6.50 -6.26
C ILE A 81 0.44 -5.49 -5.17
N ILE A 82 0.50 -5.88 -3.89
CA ILE A 82 0.20 -4.95 -2.78
C ILE A 82 1.14 -3.75 -2.78
N LYS A 83 2.45 -3.98 -2.99
CA LYS A 83 3.44 -2.91 -3.11
C LYS A 83 3.15 -1.96 -4.27
N ALA A 84 2.74 -2.49 -5.42
CA ALA A 84 2.39 -1.69 -6.59
C ALA A 84 1.06 -0.90 -6.43
N LEU A 85 0.19 -1.30 -5.50
CA LEU A 85 -1.02 -0.56 -5.16
C LEU A 85 -0.75 0.50 -4.08
N GLN A 86 -0.01 0.14 -3.02
CA GLN A 86 0.25 1.02 -1.89
C GLN A 86 1.08 2.24 -2.29
N GLY A 87 0.56 3.44 -2.03
CA GLY A 87 1.19 4.71 -2.41
C GLY A 87 0.96 5.13 -3.86
N HIS A 88 0.49 4.21 -4.71
CA HIS A 88 0.19 4.48 -6.13
C HIS A 88 -1.30 4.64 -6.43
N THR A 89 -2.17 4.28 -5.47
CA THR A 89 -3.62 4.54 -5.52
C THR A 89 -4.16 5.01 -4.18
N SER A 90 -5.45 5.34 -4.12
CA SER A 90 -6.15 5.63 -2.86
C SER A 90 -6.01 4.46 -1.89
N GLY A 91 -5.80 4.75 -0.60
CA GLY A 91 -5.74 3.72 0.44
C GLY A 91 -7.00 2.85 0.53
N MET A 92 -8.16 3.36 0.09
CA MET A 92 -9.39 2.56 0.01
C MET A 92 -9.34 1.47 -1.08
N GLY A 93 -8.46 1.63 -2.07
CA GLY A 93 -8.26 0.69 -3.17
C GLY A 93 -7.25 -0.40 -2.87
N VAL A 94 -6.58 -0.36 -1.72
CA VAL A 94 -5.60 -1.37 -1.32
C VAL A 94 -6.32 -2.44 -0.48
N PRO A 95 -6.50 -3.67 -0.99
CA PRO A 95 -7.07 -4.75 -0.19
C PRO A 95 -6.05 -5.29 0.82
N HIS A 96 -6.52 -6.01 1.83
CA HIS A 96 -5.63 -6.83 2.67
C HIS A 96 -5.24 -8.09 1.91
N PHE A 97 -3.95 -8.28 1.63
CA PHE A 97 -3.45 -9.57 1.14
C PHE A 97 -3.36 -10.56 2.29
N VAL A 98 -4.04 -11.70 2.15
CA VAL A 98 -4.18 -12.69 3.23
C VAL A 98 -3.94 -14.10 2.72
N ILE A 99 -3.39 -14.94 3.59
CA ILE A 99 -3.33 -16.39 3.42
C ILE A 99 -4.23 -17.01 4.48
N ASP A 100 -5.14 -17.91 4.10
CA ASP A 100 -5.85 -18.73 5.07
C ASP A 100 -4.92 -19.87 5.52
N ALA A 101 -4.55 -19.85 6.80
CA ALA A 101 -3.55 -20.75 7.33
C ALA A 101 -4.06 -22.20 7.33
N PRO A 102 -3.27 -23.18 6.85
CA PRO A 102 -3.66 -24.58 6.86
C PRO A 102 -4.08 -25.05 8.25
N GLY A 103 -5.08 -25.94 8.31
CA GLY A 103 -5.59 -26.46 9.58
C GLY A 103 -6.49 -25.50 10.36
N GLY A 104 -6.96 -24.42 9.74
CA GLY A 104 -7.91 -23.48 10.38
C GLY A 104 -7.24 -22.44 11.29
N GLY A 105 -5.97 -22.12 11.05
CA GLY A 105 -5.25 -21.08 11.80
C GLY A 105 -5.74 -19.65 11.53
N GLY A 106 -6.70 -19.48 10.62
CA GLY A 106 -7.32 -18.22 10.29
C GLY A 106 -6.57 -17.43 9.23
N LYS A 107 -7.04 -16.21 8.98
CA LYS A 107 -6.55 -15.34 7.91
C LYS A 107 -5.36 -14.53 8.41
N ILE A 108 -4.18 -14.82 7.88
CA ILE A 108 -2.95 -14.11 8.23
C ILE A 108 -2.74 -13.00 7.19
N PRO A 109 -2.81 -11.72 7.58
CA PRO A 109 -2.51 -10.62 6.67
C PRO A 109 -1.00 -10.50 6.43
N LEU A 110 -0.64 -10.20 5.19
CA LEU A 110 0.73 -9.95 4.77
C LEU A 110 0.84 -8.53 4.24
N LEU A 111 1.95 -7.88 4.59
CA LEU A 111 2.38 -6.60 4.06
C LEU A 111 3.78 -6.77 3.46
N PRO A 112 4.17 -5.92 2.49
CA PRO A 112 5.56 -5.85 2.04
C PRO A 112 6.50 -5.69 3.23
N SER A 113 7.50 -6.57 3.32
CA SER A 113 8.39 -6.67 4.48
C SER A 113 9.43 -5.54 4.56
N ASP A 114 9.63 -4.81 3.47
CA ASP A 114 10.63 -3.76 3.34
C ASP A 114 10.20 -2.39 3.88
N TYR A 115 8.93 -2.24 4.30
CA TYR A 115 8.46 -1.00 4.91
C TYR A 115 9.01 -0.76 6.31
N LEU A 116 9.23 -1.80 7.11
CA LEU A 116 9.87 -1.70 8.42
C LEU A 116 11.30 -2.24 8.32
N VAL A 117 12.26 -1.35 8.21
CA VAL A 117 13.69 -1.69 8.04
C VAL A 117 14.32 -2.07 9.38
N SER A 118 13.99 -1.34 10.44
CA SER A 118 14.50 -1.59 11.78
C SER A 118 13.49 -1.12 12.82
N LEU A 119 13.43 -1.80 13.96
CA LEU A 119 12.59 -1.44 15.09
C LEU A 119 13.39 -1.64 16.37
N THR A 120 13.68 -0.54 17.08
CA THR A 120 14.32 -0.54 18.39
C THR A 120 13.37 0.06 19.44
N PRO A 121 13.70 -0.04 20.75
CA PRO A 121 12.94 0.66 21.80
C PRO A 121 12.89 2.19 21.63
N GLU A 122 13.83 2.79 20.89
CA GLU A 122 13.98 4.24 20.72
C GLU A 122 13.40 4.75 19.41
N GLU A 123 13.41 3.96 18.34
CA GLU A 123 12.97 4.39 17.01
C GLU A 123 12.55 3.23 16.09
N ALA A 124 11.75 3.57 15.08
CA ALA A 124 11.44 2.73 13.93
C ALA A 124 12.04 3.37 12.67
N ILE A 125 12.80 2.60 11.90
CA ILE A 125 13.30 3.01 10.58
C ILE A 125 12.36 2.43 9.54
N LEU A 126 11.76 3.31 8.74
CA LEU A 126 10.71 2.99 7.78
C LEU A 126 11.16 3.36 6.37
N THR A 127 10.71 2.60 5.37
CA THR A 127 10.85 2.98 3.95
C THR A 127 9.45 3.17 3.37
N ASN A 128 9.24 4.20 2.53
CA ASN A 128 7.95 4.38 1.84
C ASN A 128 7.95 3.71 0.44
N TYR A 129 6.83 3.80 -0.26
CA TYR A 129 6.68 3.25 -1.63
C TYR A 129 7.63 3.86 -2.66
N GLU A 130 8.18 5.05 -2.42
CA GLU A 130 9.20 5.71 -3.27
C GLU A 130 10.63 5.29 -2.91
N GLY A 131 10.83 4.43 -1.91
CA GLY A 131 12.15 4.06 -1.40
C GLY A 131 12.80 5.09 -0.49
N LYS A 132 12.07 6.13 -0.05
CA LYS A 132 12.59 7.13 0.91
C LYS A 132 12.56 6.55 2.32
N THR A 133 13.64 6.75 3.07
CA THR A 133 13.78 6.31 4.46
C THR A 133 13.33 7.41 5.43
N TYR A 134 12.61 7.00 6.48
CA TYR A 134 12.11 7.86 7.54
C TYR A 134 12.44 7.25 8.91
N ILE A 135 12.69 8.10 9.90
CA ILE A 135 12.92 7.69 11.29
C ILE A 135 11.72 8.17 12.11
N TYR A 136 11.02 7.23 12.74
CA TYR A 136 9.93 7.50 13.66
C TYR A 136 10.40 7.28 15.10
N PRO A 137 10.51 8.34 15.93
CA PRO A 137 10.94 8.18 17.31
C PRO A 137 9.85 7.51 18.16
N GLN A 138 10.24 6.50 18.95
CA GLN A 138 9.35 5.82 19.89
C GLN A 138 9.15 6.66 21.16
N PRO A 139 8.00 6.52 21.83
CA PRO A 139 7.81 7.14 23.13
C PRO A 139 8.80 6.57 24.16
N PRO A 140 9.26 7.38 25.14
CA PRO A 140 10.13 6.89 26.21
C PRO A 140 9.49 5.72 26.95
N GLN A 141 10.24 4.67 27.23
CA GLN A 141 9.75 3.55 28.04
C GLN A 141 9.70 3.94 29.53
N PRO A 142 8.65 3.54 30.28
CA PRO A 142 8.57 3.78 31.73
C PRO A 142 9.79 3.19 32.44
N GLY A 143 10.56 4.02 33.16
CA GLY A 143 11.77 3.61 33.87
C GLY A 143 13.09 3.76 33.09
N GLY A 144 13.04 4.17 31.82
CA GLY A 144 14.22 4.51 31.04
C GLY A 144 14.73 5.93 31.35
N ASN A 145 16.05 6.09 31.49
CA ASN A 145 16.74 7.39 31.65
C ASN A 145 16.72 8.24 30.35
N GLY A 146 15.74 8.02 29.48
CA GLY A 146 15.65 8.63 28.15
C GLY A 146 15.43 10.12 28.25
N LYS A 147 16.41 10.92 27.81
CA LYS A 147 16.23 12.36 27.60
C LYS A 147 15.01 12.55 26.70
N ARG A 148 14.02 13.32 27.18
CA ARG A 148 12.84 13.72 26.40
C ARG A 148 13.33 14.46 25.15
N ARG A 149 13.43 13.77 24.01
CA ARG A 149 13.74 14.41 22.72
C ARG A 149 12.50 15.23 22.36
N GLU A 150 12.65 16.54 22.20
CA GLU A 150 11.61 17.36 21.60
C GLU A 150 11.35 16.81 20.20
N LEU A 151 10.12 16.32 19.99
CA LEU A 151 9.70 15.90 18.66
C LEU A 151 9.69 17.16 17.80
N PRO A 152 10.27 17.15 16.60
CA PRO A 152 10.00 18.22 15.65
C PRO A 152 8.49 18.22 15.43
N MET A 153 7.79 19.22 15.97
CA MET A 153 6.40 19.49 15.60
C MET A 153 6.37 19.49 14.08
N VAL A 154 5.49 18.65 13.50
CA VAL A 154 5.27 18.42 12.06
C VAL A 154 5.93 19.52 11.23
N ALA A 155 7.18 19.29 10.82
CA ALA A 155 7.93 20.29 10.10
C ALA A 155 7.23 20.49 8.76
N ALA A 156 6.58 21.65 8.60
CA ALA A 156 6.25 22.18 7.29
C ALA A 156 7.52 22.13 6.43
N PRO A 157 7.42 21.78 5.13
CA PRO A 157 8.59 21.50 4.31
C PRO A 157 9.57 22.67 4.38
N SER A 158 10.76 22.42 4.94
CA SER A 158 11.83 23.42 4.94
C SER A 158 12.21 23.63 3.49
N THR A 159 12.00 24.85 2.98
CA THR A 159 12.51 25.27 1.69
C THR A 159 14.01 24.97 1.65
N ALA A 160 14.42 24.16 0.69
CA ALA A 160 15.82 23.93 0.40
C ALA A 160 16.47 25.30 0.13
N ARG A 161 17.36 25.72 1.03
CA ARG A 161 18.19 26.90 0.83
C ARG A 161 19.17 26.54 -0.29
N ALA A 162 18.94 27.07 -1.49
CA ALA A 162 19.92 27.01 -2.57
C ALA A 162 21.25 27.61 -2.08
N PRO A 163 22.41 27.01 -2.39
CA PRO A 163 23.69 27.58 -2.02
C PRO A 163 23.88 28.90 -2.76
N SER A 164 24.01 29.99 -1.99
CA SER A 164 24.40 31.30 -2.51
C SER A 164 25.82 31.21 -3.06
N THR A 165 25.95 31.11 -4.37
CA THR A 165 27.20 31.38 -5.08
C THR A 165 27.47 32.87 -4.99
N GLY A 166 28.36 33.23 -4.07
CA GLY A 166 28.92 34.57 -3.99
C GLY A 166 29.79 34.84 -5.22
N CYS A 167 29.22 35.50 -6.23
CA CYS A 167 30.00 36.15 -7.27
C CYS A 167 30.49 37.50 -6.71
N ARG A 168 31.78 37.60 -6.41
CA ARG A 168 32.43 38.89 -6.12
C ARG A 168 32.72 39.59 -7.43
N MET A 169 32.28 40.85 -7.47
CA MET A 169 32.63 41.88 -8.45
C MET A 169 34.14 41.92 -8.74
N ALA A 170 34.47 42.07 -10.03
CA ALA A 170 35.64 42.82 -10.46
C ALA A 170 35.19 43.74 -11.60
N ASP A 171 34.96 45.01 -11.25
CA ASP A 171 35.00 46.14 -12.17
C ASP A 171 36.45 46.32 -12.64
N SER A 172 36.68 46.34 -13.95
CA SER A 172 37.76 47.16 -14.53
C SER A 172 37.64 47.31 -16.06
N MET A 173 37.47 48.57 -16.46
CA MET A 173 38.08 49.23 -17.63
C MET A 173 37.42 49.14 -19.02
N LEU A 174 36.85 50.29 -19.41
CA LEU A 174 37.17 51.11 -20.60
C LEU A 174 37.38 50.38 -21.94
N GLY A 175 36.46 50.64 -22.88
CA GLY A 175 36.58 50.34 -24.31
C GLY A 175 35.25 50.40 -25.02
#